data_AF-A0A401KNZ3-F1
#
_entry.id   AF-A0A401KNZ3-F1
#
_cell.length_a   1.000
_cell.length_b   1.000
_cell.length_c   1.000
_cell.angle_alpha   90.00
_cell.angle_beta   90.00
_cell.angle_gamma   90.00
#
_symmetry.space_group_name_H-M   'P 1'
#
loop_
_entity.id
_entity.type
_entity.pdbx_description
1 polymer ?
#
loop_
_entity_poly.entity_id
_entity_poly.type
_entity_poly.pdbx_seq_one_letter_code
_entity_poly.pdbx_strand_id
1 'polypeptide(L)'
;MADPSEATTPKAQFEYTMPISSPPPYCASTSTGIRNQGPFLYHNWQETVPDTATLPPPPIAGFFSSSTGNASCDDAERAHEFCDKLPLKVPIEPSDALYRSAQEYNLSPAESPKFNGKLSIVNQGHWKGSTRDGNVDCLLTTNLPLYFSMKDSPLLTEKSPRGQSADASGFSIGFVAQPYPNWRCPGWERGSLGVFSDDGCRFVNDSWGGKGFTSKFKVGETVGLGITFHFPTMATSVSAGIDPKVNVDIFFTRDGQKVGGWNLYEELDEDSGGVEGLGGDFDLYGALGLFGGVDFEVFFKPADWLWTPREDS
;
A
#
# COMPACT_ATOMS: atom_id res chain seq x y z
N MET A 1 16.20 -64.72 -37.95
CA MET A 1 17.51 -64.87 -38.61
C MET A 1 17.85 -63.52 -39.23
N ALA A 2 19.02 -62.94 -39.03
CA ALA A 2 20.02 -63.16 -37.99
C ALA A 2 20.88 -61.88 -37.87
N ASP A 3 21.32 -61.55 -36.66
CA ASP A 3 22.41 -60.58 -36.41
C ASP A 3 23.75 -61.37 -36.46
N PRO A 4 24.93 -60.76 -36.72
CA PRO A 4 25.57 -59.93 -35.69
C PRO A 4 26.48 -58.76 -36.17
N SER A 5 26.59 -57.73 -35.31
CA SER A 5 27.84 -57.00 -34.93
C SER A 5 28.60 -56.14 -35.97
N GLU A 6 29.49 -55.22 -35.57
CA GLU A 6 29.57 -54.28 -34.42
C GLU A 6 30.75 -53.31 -34.69
N ALA A 7 30.57 -51.99 -34.54
CA ALA A 7 31.67 -51.03 -34.40
C ALA A 7 31.17 -49.70 -33.80
N THR A 8 31.79 -49.23 -32.72
CA THR A 8 31.31 -48.10 -31.90
C THR A 8 32.24 -46.89 -31.97
N THR A 9 31.69 -45.67 -32.10
CA THR A 9 32.39 -44.41 -31.76
C THR A 9 31.37 -43.39 -31.23
N PRO A 10 31.61 -42.72 -30.08
CA PRO A 10 30.54 -42.05 -29.33
C PRO A 10 30.26 -40.59 -29.73
N LYS A 11 29.08 -40.10 -29.34
CA LYS A 11 28.72 -38.67 -29.37
C LYS A 11 29.43 -37.92 -28.24
N ALA A 12 29.96 -36.74 -28.51
CA ALA A 12 30.38 -35.80 -27.48
C ALA A 12 29.18 -34.96 -26.99
N GLN A 13 29.01 -34.86 -25.67
CA GLN A 13 28.15 -33.86 -25.03
C GLN A 13 29.05 -32.70 -24.57
N PHE A 14 28.61 -31.46 -24.77
CA PHE A 14 29.30 -30.28 -24.23
C PHE A 14 28.70 -29.94 -22.86
N GLU A 15 29.42 -30.32 -21.81
CA GLU A 15 29.07 -30.02 -20.42
C GLU A 15 29.74 -28.71 -19.98
N TYR A 16 28.95 -27.68 -19.68
CA TYR A 16 29.44 -26.35 -19.34
C TYR A 16 29.63 -26.20 -17.82
N THR A 17 30.80 -26.62 -17.32
CA THR A 17 31.17 -26.45 -15.90
C THR A 17 31.86 -25.10 -15.66
N MET A 18 31.28 -24.25 -14.82
CA MET A 18 31.95 -23.01 -14.36
C MET A 18 32.97 -23.33 -13.26
N PRO A 19 34.23 -22.85 -13.35
CA PRO A 19 35.23 -23.08 -12.31
C PRO A 19 34.97 -22.19 -11.08
N ILE A 20 34.76 -22.81 -9.91
CA ILE A 20 34.69 -22.10 -8.63
C ILE A 20 36.10 -21.66 -8.25
N SER A 21 36.37 -20.35 -8.31
CA SER A 21 37.63 -19.74 -7.87
C SER A 21 37.45 -19.08 -6.50
N SER A 22 38.01 -19.69 -5.45
CA SER A 22 38.10 -19.04 -4.13
C SER A 22 39.02 -17.80 -4.19
N PRO A 23 38.73 -16.73 -3.42
CA PRO A 23 39.63 -15.58 -3.32
C PRO A 23 40.94 -15.98 -2.59
N PRO A 24 42.09 -15.37 -2.96
CA PRO A 24 43.39 -15.76 -2.42
C PRO A 24 43.60 -15.28 -0.97
N PRO A 25 44.29 -16.06 -0.11
CA PRO A 25 44.62 -15.65 1.25
C PRO A 25 45.73 -14.57 1.24
N TYR A 26 45.49 -13.46 1.94
CA TYR A 26 46.45 -12.35 1.99
C TYR A 26 47.53 -12.60 3.06
N CYS A 27 48.68 -13.16 2.64
CA CYS A 27 49.83 -13.34 3.53
C CYS A 27 50.50 -11.98 3.83
N ALA A 28 50.59 -11.62 5.11
CA ALA A 28 51.30 -10.41 5.54
C ALA A 28 52.82 -10.56 5.37
N SER A 29 53.40 -9.82 4.41
CA SER A 29 54.84 -9.79 4.17
C SER A 29 55.54 -8.85 5.17
N THR A 30 56.35 -9.40 6.06
CA THR A 30 57.22 -8.62 6.96
C THR A 30 58.40 -8.02 6.19
N SER A 31 58.50 -6.69 6.16
CA SER A 31 59.66 -5.97 5.64
C SER A 31 60.14 -4.90 6.62
N THR A 32 61.42 -4.93 6.97
CA THR A 32 62.05 -4.01 7.93
C THR A 32 62.34 -2.65 7.30
N GLY A 33 61.82 -1.58 7.90
CA GLY A 33 62.08 -0.20 7.45
C GLY A 33 61.84 0.81 8.57
N ILE A 34 62.92 1.26 9.23
CA ILE A 34 62.84 2.27 10.28
C ILE A 34 62.66 3.65 9.67
N ARG A 35 61.49 4.28 9.87
CA ARG A 35 61.35 5.74 9.71
C ARG A 35 60.23 6.28 10.61
N ASN A 36 60.58 7.20 11.50
CA ASN A 36 59.62 7.83 12.41
C ASN A 36 58.59 8.66 11.62
N GLN A 37 57.31 8.32 11.80
CA GLN A 37 56.18 9.25 11.75
C GLN A 37 55.29 8.98 12.98
N GLY A 38 54.34 9.87 13.26
CA GLY A 38 53.58 9.88 14.53
C GLY A 38 52.73 8.63 14.77
N PRO A 39 52.20 8.45 15.99
CA PRO A 39 51.32 7.34 16.30
C PRO A 39 50.08 7.37 15.39
N PHE A 40 49.97 6.40 14.50
CA PHE A 40 48.77 6.19 13.71
C PHE A 40 47.61 5.92 14.67
N LEU A 41 46.61 6.81 14.64
CA LEU A 41 45.35 6.61 15.35
C LEU A 41 44.64 5.42 14.70
N TYR A 42 44.78 4.25 15.32
CA TYR A 42 43.88 3.12 15.09
C TYR A 42 42.50 3.55 15.60
N HIS A 43 41.71 4.16 14.72
CA HIS A 43 40.31 4.44 14.99
C HIS A 43 39.59 3.11 15.19
N ASN A 44 39.32 2.79 16.45
CA ASN A 44 38.69 1.54 16.85
C ASN A 44 37.18 1.61 16.56
N TRP A 45 36.84 1.49 15.28
CA TRP A 45 35.47 1.59 14.78
C TRP A 45 34.52 0.58 15.46
N GLN A 46 35.04 -0.55 15.94
CA GLN A 46 34.30 -1.56 16.70
C GLN A 46 33.97 -1.13 18.15
N GLU A 47 34.65 -0.12 18.69
CA GLU A 47 34.28 0.58 19.94
C GLU A 47 33.51 1.89 19.67
N THR A 48 33.35 2.30 18.41
CA THR A 48 32.62 3.53 18.04
C THR A 48 31.21 3.26 17.50
N VAL A 49 30.83 1.99 17.31
CA VAL A 49 29.43 1.60 17.07
C VAL A 49 28.66 1.62 18.40
N PRO A 50 27.55 2.38 18.52
CA PRO A 50 26.66 2.25 19.67
C PRO A 50 26.04 0.85 19.72
N ASP A 51 25.55 0.45 20.90
CA ASP A 51 24.77 -0.80 21.02
C ASP A 51 23.51 -0.69 20.16
N THR A 52 23.49 -1.44 19.05
CA THR A 52 22.39 -1.42 18.08
C THR A 52 21.08 -1.98 18.64
N ALA A 53 21.09 -2.64 19.80
CA ALA A 53 19.88 -3.01 20.53
C ALA A 53 19.15 -1.81 21.17
N THR A 54 19.75 -0.61 21.15
CA THR A 54 19.13 0.65 21.59
C THR A 54 18.54 1.48 20.45
N LEU A 55 18.77 1.10 19.19
CA LEU A 55 18.15 1.75 18.04
C LEU A 55 16.68 1.31 17.89
N PRO A 56 15.80 2.14 17.30
CA PRO A 56 14.50 1.67 16.86
C PRO A 56 14.67 0.52 15.84
N PRO A 57 13.67 -0.39 15.71
CA PRO A 57 13.69 -1.36 14.62
C PRO A 57 13.75 -0.62 13.28
N PRO A 58 14.50 -1.13 12.28
CA PRO A 58 14.60 -0.45 10.99
C PRO A 58 13.23 -0.31 10.33
N PRO A 59 12.99 0.76 9.55
CA PRO A 59 11.73 0.95 8.84
C PRO A 59 11.44 -0.22 7.90
N ILE A 60 10.15 -0.48 7.67
CA ILE A 60 9.72 -1.54 6.76
C ILE A 60 10.00 -1.08 5.33
N ALA A 61 11.10 -1.59 4.76
CA ALA A 61 11.51 -1.29 3.39
C ALA A 61 10.44 -1.71 2.37
N GLY A 62 10.22 -0.85 1.38
CA GLY A 62 9.40 -1.17 0.20
C GLY A 62 10.03 -2.26 -0.68
N PHE A 63 9.18 -2.96 -1.44
CA PHE A 63 9.63 -3.83 -2.53
C PHE A 63 9.82 -3.01 -3.81
N PHE A 64 10.90 -3.22 -4.56
CA PHE A 64 11.12 -2.58 -5.87
C PHE A 64 10.13 -3.02 -6.97
N SER A 65 9.30 -4.04 -6.73
CA SER A 65 8.23 -4.52 -7.62
C SER A 65 7.30 -5.47 -6.87
N SER A 66 5.98 -5.44 -7.12
CA SER A 66 5.06 -6.45 -6.57
C SER A 66 5.32 -7.80 -7.22
N SER A 67 5.09 -8.88 -6.48
CA SER A 67 5.22 -10.25 -6.98
C SER A 67 4.16 -10.64 -8.00
N THR A 68 3.01 -9.95 -8.02
CA THR A 68 1.81 -10.42 -8.73
C THR A 68 0.92 -9.32 -9.32
N GLY A 69 1.01 -8.05 -8.89
CA GLY A 69 0.18 -6.94 -9.39
C GLY A 69 0.97 -5.65 -9.61
N ASN A 70 1.50 -5.44 -10.83
CA ASN A 70 2.09 -4.17 -11.25
C ASN A 70 1.39 -3.68 -12.53
N ALA A 71 1.10 -2.38 -12.62
CA ALA A 71 0.64 -1.75 -13.86
C ALA A 71 1.74 -1.75 -14.93
N SER A 72 1.39 -1.38 -16.17
CA SER A 72 2.40 -1.09 -17.19
C SER A 72 3.22 0.16 -16.82
N CYS A 73 4.48 0.24 -17.25
CA CYS A 73 5.32 1.41 -17.05
C CYS A 73 4.68 2.67 -17.66
N ASP A 74 4.10 2.54 -18.86
CA ASP A 74 3.31 3.55 -19.54
C ASP A 74 2.07 4.01 -18.74
N ASP A 75 1.38 3.11 -18.03
CA ASP A 75 0.22 3.49 -17.19
C ASP A 75 0.66 4.25 -15.92
N ALA A 76 1.87 3.97 -15.39
CA ALA A 76 2.47 4.65 -14.26
C ALA A 76 3.06 6.02 -14.64
N GLU A 77 3.83 6.12 -15.72
CA GLU A 77 4.37 7.39 -16.22
C GLU A 77 3.24 8.39 -16.55
N ARG A 78 2.19 7.94 -17.23
CA ARG A 78 0.99 8.75 -17.48
C ARG A 78 0.22 9.10 -16.19
N ALA A 79 0.32 8.30 -15.14
CA ALA A 79 -0.31 8.59 -13.86
C ALA A 79 0.47 9.66 -13.08
N HIS A 80 1.80 9.57 -13.03
CA HIS A 80 2.66 10.64 -12.51
C HIS A 80 2.45 11.95 -13.27
N GLU A 81 2.46 11.93 -14.61
CA GLU A 81 2.12 13.11 -15.42
C GLU A 81 0.75 13.71 -15.06
N PHE A 82 -0.26 12.87 -14.82
CA PHE A 82 -1.60 13.32 -14.43
C PHE A 82 -1.57 13.94 -13.02
N CYS A 83 -0.82 13.34 -12.10
CA CYS A 83 -0.66 13.78 -10.72
C CYS A 83 0.02 15.16 -10.63
N ASP A 84 1.07 15.40 -11.43
CA ASP A 84 1.78 16.68 -11.53
C ASP A 84 0.94 17.79 -12.16
N LYS A 85 0.17 17.45 -13.21
CA LYS A 85 -0.62 18.42 -14.00
C LYS A 85 -1.91 18.85 -13.31
N LEU A 86 -2.39 18.09 -12.33
CA LEU A 86 -3.67 18.30 -11.64
C LEU A 86 -3.51 18.12 -10.12
N PRO A 87 -3.26 19.19 -9.33
CA PRO A 87 -3.13 19.07 -7.88
C PRO A 87 -4.43 18.59 -7.21
N LEU A 88 -4.33 18.11 -5.97
CA LEU A 88 -5.49 17.67 -5.19
C LEU A 88 -6.51 18.82 -5.00
N LYS A 89 -7.79 18.47 -5.08
CA LYS A 89 -8.91 19.41 -4.90
C LYS A 89 -8.94 19.84 -3.44
N VAL A 90 -8.65 21.12 -3.18
CA VAL A 90 -8.91 21.73 -1.87
C VAL A 90 -10.38 21.50 -1.50
N PRO A 91 -10.68 20.93 -0.32
CA PRO A 91 -12.05 20.65 0.10
C PRO A 91 -12.93 21.89 0.16
N ILE A 92 -14.22 21.66 -0.05
CA ILE A 92 -15.27 22.68 -0.03
C ILE A 92 -16.36 22.18 0.91
N GLU A 93 -16.91 23.06 1.74
CA GLU A 93 -17.97 22.65 2.67
C GLU A 93 -19.17 22.05 1.90
N PRO A 94 -19.53 20.78 2.15
CA PRO A 94 -20.62 20.13 1.44
C PRO A 94 -21.96 20.70 1.88
N SER A 95 -22.92 20.74 0.96
CA SER A 95 -24.30 21.07 1.33
C SER A 95 -24.89 19.99 2.23
N ASP A 96 -25.72 20.41 3.18
CA ASP A 96 -26.44 19.53 4.12
C ASP A 96 -27.07 18.30 3.46
N ALA A 97 -27.63 18.44 2.25
CA ALA A 97 -28.25 17.34 1.53
C ALA A 97 -27.24 16.30 1.03
N LEU A 98 -26.06 16.74 0.54
CA LEU A 98 -24.98 15.84 0.12
C LEU A 98 -24.36 15.15 1.33
N TYR A 99 -24.09 15.89 2.40
CA TYR A 99 -23.50 15.35 3.62
C TYR A 99 -24.41 14.31 4.29
N ARG A 100 -25.72 14.59 4.43
CA ARG A 100 -26.71 13.60 4.92
C ARG A 100 -26.79 12.37 4.01
N SER A 101 -26.77 12.54 2.69
CA SER A 101 -26.77 11.41 1.74
C SER A 101 -25.56 10.48 1.94
N ALA A 102 -24.39 11.02 2.29
CA ALA A 102 -23.22 10.22 2.64
C ALA A 102 -23.34 9.57 4.03
N GLN A 103 -23.78 10.31 5.06
CA GLN A 103 -24.02 9.78 6.41
C GLN A 103 -25.09 8.68 6.47
N GLU A 104 -26.07 8.71 5.55
CA GLU A 104 -27.09 7.68 5.36
C GLU A 104 -26.60 6.52 4.47
N TYR A 105 -25.36 6.54 3.98
CA TYR A 105 -24.78 5.54 3.07
C TYR A 105 -25.56 5.39 1.75
N ASN A 106 -26.25 6.44 1.31
CA ASN A 106 -26.83 6.55 -0.03
C ASN A 106 -25.73 6.88 -1.05
N LEU A 107 -24.87 5.90 -1.25
CA LEU A 107 -23.67 5.94 -2.07
C LEU A 107 -23.88 5.09 -3.34
N SER A 108 -23.50 5.67 -4.48
CA SER A 108 -23.47 5.00 -5.78
C SER A 108 -22.01 4.83 -6.23
N PRO A 109 -21.69 3.80 -7.03
CA PRO A 109 -20.38 3.68 -7.64
C PRO A 109 -20.17 4.78 -8.68
N ALA A 110 -18.95 5.31 -8.72
CA ALA A 110 -18.42 6.07 -9.83
C ALA A 110 -17.45 5.17 -10.60
N GLU A 111 -17.83 4.79 -11.82
CA GLU A 111 -17.09 3.82 -12.65
C GLU A 111 -16.01 4.51 -13.50
N SER A 112 -14.81 3.92 -13.54
CA SER A 112 -13.79 4.27 -14.54
C SER A 112 -14.25 3.89 -15.96
N PRO A 113 -13.96 4.70 -17.00
CA PRO A 113 -14.19 4.32 -18.40
C PRO A 113 -13.45 3.05 -18.85
N LYS A 114 -12.46 2.55 -18.08
CA LYS A 114 -11.80 1.26 -18.32
C LYS A 114 -12.56 0.04 -17.73
N PHE A 115 -13.60 0.24 -16.90
CA PHE A 115 -14.30 -0.86 -16.21
C PHE A 115 -15.03 -1.79 -17.20
N ASN A 116 -14.62 -3.06 -17.26
CA ASN A 116 -15.23 -4.08 -18.11
C ASN A 116 -15.87 -5.18 -17.25
N GLY A 117 -17.07 -4.89 -16.76
CA GLY A 117 -17.78 -5.75 -15.82
C GLY A 117 -19.29 -5.59 -15.79
N LYS A 118 -19.88 -6.04 -14.69
CA LYS A 118 -21.26 -5.77 -14.26
C LYS A 118 -21.20 -5.16 -12.87
N LEU A 119 -22.11 -4.23 -12.59
CA LEU A 119 -22.23 -3.63 -11.27
C LEU A 119 -23.71 -3.41 -10.95
N SER A 120 -24.11 -3.69 -9.71
CA SER A 120 -25.47 -3.48 -9.23
C SER A 120 -25.50 -3.05 -7.78
N ILE A 121 -26.27 -2.00 -7.48
CA ILE A 121 -26.61 -1.62 -6.11
C ILE A 121 -27.66 -2.63 -5.61
N VAL A 122 -27.32 -3.40 -4.59
CA VAL A 122 -28.21 -4.42 -4.00
C VAL A 122 -29.13 -3.78 -2.96
N ASN A 123 -28.57 -2.90 -2.12
CA ASN A 123 -29.30 -2.02 -1.23
C ASN A 123 -28.44 -0.79 -0.87
N GLN A 124 -28.97 0.10 -0.02
CA GLN A 124 -28.31 1.32 0.42
C GLN A 124 -27.00 1.03 1.18
N GLY A 125 -25.86 1.29 0.53
CA GLY A 125 -24.53 1.00 1.05
C GLY A 125 -24.00 -0.42 0.76
N HIS A 126 -24.74 -1.24 0.02
CA HIS A 126 -24.33 -2.56 -0.44
C HIS A 126 -24.34 -2.65 -1.98
N TRP A 127 -23.16 -2.83 -2.58
CA TRP A 127 -23.01 -3.09 -4.01
C TRP A 127 -22.48 -4.50 -4.27
N LYS A 128 -22.91 -5.10 -5.38
CA LYS A 128 -22.38 -6.36 -5.91
C LYS A 128 -21.93 -6.16 -7.35
N GLY A 129 -20.73 -6.62 -7.69
CA GLY A 129 -20.18 -6.47 -9.04
C GLY A 129 -19.26 -7.60 -9.43
N SER A 130 -18.91 -7.66 -10.71
CA SER A 130 -17.89 -8.56 -11.22
C SER A 130 -17.26 -8.10 -12.53
N THR A 131 -15.99 -8.44 -12.73
CA THR A 131 -15.20 -8.16 -13.94
C THR A 131 -14.94 -9.47 -14.70
N ARG A 132 -14.05 -9.44 -15.71
CA ARG A 132 -13.64 -10.62 -16.49
C ARG A 132 -12.13 -10.71 -16.60
N ASP A 133 -11.63 -11.92 -16.85
CA ASP A 133 -10.24 -12.17 -17.20
C ASP A 133 -9.79 -11.23 -18.33
N GLY A 134 -8.64 -10.58 -18.15
CA GLY A 134 -8.15 -9.54 -19.07
C GLY A 134 -8.76 -8.14 -18.87
N ASN A 135 -9.58 -7.91 -17.83
CA ASN A 135 -9.90 -6.55 -17.38
C ASN A 135 -8.62 -5.86 -16.88
N VAL A 136 -8.25 -4.77 -17.54
CA VAL A 136 -7.11 -3.90 -17.18
C VAL A 136 -7.42 -3.07 -15.93
N ASP A 137 -6.37 -2.61 -15.25
CA ASP A 137 -6.43 -1.77 -14.06
C ASP A 137 -7.46 -0.65 -14.21
N CYS A 138 -8.50 -0.71 -13.38
CA CYS A 138 -9.61 0.24 -13.40
C CYS A 138 -10.10 0.54 -11.97
N LEU A 139 -10.44 1.79 -11.71
CA LEU A 139 -10.88 2.25 -10.40
C LEU A 139 -12.41 2.35 -10.33
N LEU A 140 -12.99 1.82 -9.26
CA LEU A 140 -14.31 2.22 -8.76
C LEU A 140 -14.13 3.07 -7.50
N THR A 141 -14.85 4.17 -7.39
CA THR A 141 -14.94 4.94 -6.14
C THR A 141 -16.40 5.11 -5.69
N THR A 142 -16.59 5.54 -4.45
CA THR A 142 -17.84 6.20 -4.04
C THR A 142 -18.07 7.48 -4.85
N ASN A 143 -19.33 7.82 -5.13
CA ASN A 143 -19.71 9.08 -5.79
C ASN A 143 -19.62 10.30 -4.84
N LEU A 144 -19.72 10.06 -3.54
CA LEU A 144 -19.51 11.03 -2.46
C LEU A 144 -18.31 10.57 -1.60
N PRO A 145 -17.60 11.49 -0.91
CA PRO A 145 -16.62 11.10 0.11
C PRO A 145 -17.22 10.20 1.20
N LEU A 146 -16.39 9.32 1.76
CA LEU A 146 -16.64 8.64 3.05
C LEU A 146 -16.16 9.48 4.24
N TYR A 147 -15.34 10.49 3.98
CA TYR A 147 -14.83 11.47 4.93
C TYR A 147 -14.72 12.82 4.21
N PHE A 148 -15.43 13.84 4.70
CA PHE A 148 -15.32 15.22 4.25
C PHE A 148 -14.48 15.99 5.25
N SER A 149 -13.29 16.51 4.91
CA SER A 149 -12.43 17.14 5.93
C SER A 149 -13.08 18.36 6.59
N MET A 150 -13.92 19.08 5.84
CA MET A 150 -14.70 20.23 6.31
C MET A 150 -15.89 19.88 7.24
N LYS A 151 -16.21 18.59 7.45
CA LYS A 151 -17.31 18.15 8.32
C LYS A 151 -16.96 17.00 9.27
N ASP A 152 -15.99 16.15 8.95
CA ASP A 152 -15.64 14.91 9.66
C ASP A 152 -14.27 14.97 10.36
N SER A 153 -13.49 16.06 10.19
CA SER A 153 -12.17 16.19 10.83
C SER A 153 -12.28 16.18 12.37
N PRO A 154 -11.36 15.52 13.10
CA PRO A 154 -11.33 15.57 14.57
C PRO A 154 -11.09 16.97 15.15
N LEU A 155 -10.65 17.91 14.33
CA LEU A 155 -10.57 19.33 14.70
C LEU A 155 -11.97 20.00 14.77
N LEU A 156 -13.03 19.28 14.37
CA LEU A 156 -14.41 19.78 14.27
C LEU A 156 -15.48 18.84 14.90
N THR A 157 -15.40 17.50 14.77
CA THR A 157 -16.60 16.62 14.93
C THR A 157 -16.45 15.18 15.48
N GLU A 158 -15.28 14.77 15.98
CA GLU A 158 -15.11 13.64 16.93
C GLU A 158 -15.50 12.17 16.54
N LYS A 159 -15.77 11.76 15.28
CA LYS A 159 -16.19 10.35 14.91
C LYS A 159 -15.59 9.76 13.58
N SER A 160 -15.78 8.46 13.25
CA SER A 160 -15.16 7.78 12.05
C SER A 160 -15.80 6.43 11.54
N PRO A 161 -15.92 6.14 10.20
CA PRO A 161 -16.41 4.85 9.58
C PRO A 161 -15.49 4.15 8.51
N ARG A 162 -15.85 2.95 7.96
CA ARG A 162 -14.95 1.97 7.22
C ARG A 162 -15.63 1.08 6.12
N GLY A 163 -14.93 0.09 5.50
CA GLY A 163 -15.50 -0.81 4.45
C GLY A 163 -14.81 -2.17 4.20
N GLN A 164 -15.38 -3.02 3.30
CA GLN A 164 -15.07 -4.47 2.98
C GLN A 164 -15.45 -4.78 1.48
N SER A 165 -15.11 -5.84 0.69
CA SER A 165 -14.31 -7.10 0.85
C SER A 165 -13.86 -7.81 -0.50
N ALA A 166 -13.22 -9.00 -0.38
CA ALA A 166 -12.64 -10.04 -1.30
C ALA A 166 -13.59 -10.68 -2.36
N ASP A 167 -13.19 -11.40 -3.43
CA ASP A 167 -11.88 -11.82 -4.04
C ASP A 167 -12.17 -12.53 -5.42
N ALA A 168 -11.28 -13.17 -6.22
CA ALA A 168 -9.82 -13.21 -6.45
C ALA A 168 -9.65 -13.71 -7.91
N SER A 169 -8.78 -13.30 -8.86
CA SER A 169 -8.17 -12.03 -9.33
C SER A 169 -8.00 -10.84 -8.39
N GLY A 170 -6.98 -10.02 -8.62
CA GLY A 170 -6.70 -8.94 -7.70
C GLY A 170 -7.76 -7.83 -7.68
N PHE A 171 -7.98 -7.30 -6.48
CA PHE A 171 -8.27 -5.89 -6.35
C PHE A 171 -7.45 -5.32 -5.19
N SER A 172 -7.45 -4.00 -5.05
CA SER A 172 -7.05 -3.34 -3.82
C SER A 172 -8.20 -2.51 -3.22
N ILE A 173 -8.44 -2.67 -1.92
CA ILE A 173 -9.31 -1.77 -1.16
C ILE A 173 -8.47 -0.62 -0.60
N GLY A 174 -9.01 0.59 -0.64
CA GLY A 174 -8.26 1.77 -0.28
C GLY A 174 -9.11 3.03 -0.12
N PHE A 175 -8.40 4.15 0.01
CA PHE A 175 -8.96 5.50 0.05
C PHE A 175 -8.21 6.37 -0.96
N VAL A 176 -8.93 7.26 -1.64
CA VAL A 176 -8.36 8.25 -2.57
C VAL A 176 -8.90 9.65 -2.29
N ALA A 177 -8.03 10.65 -2.33
CA ALA A 177 -8.37 12.04 -2.55
C ALA A 177 -8.47 12.32 -4.06
N GLN A 178 -9.30 13.29 -4.46
CA GLN A 178 -9.45 13.67 -5.87
C GLN A 178 -8.56 14.87 -6.27
N PRO A 179 -8.07 14.97 -7.52
CA PRO A 179 -8.31 14.04 -8.62
C PRO A 179 -7.28 12.90 -8.62
N TYR A 180 -7.78 11.70 -8.90
CA TYR A 180 -7.00 10.46 -8.95
C TYR A 180 -7.09 9.82 -10.34
N PRO A 181 -6.00 9.26 -10.91
CA PRO A 181 -6.03 8.59 -12.21
C PRO A 181 -6.87 7.31 -12.14
N ASN A 182 -8.01 7.28 -12.82
CA ASN A 182 -9.01 6.19 -12.74
C ASN A 182 -8.59 4.85 -13.41
N TRP A 183 -7.33 4.74 -13.82
CA TRP A 183 -6.67 3.54 -14.33
C TRP A 183 -5.57 3.02 -13.40
N ARG A 184 -5.53 3.51 -12.15
CA ARG A 184 -4.58 3.10 -11.11
C ARG A 184 -5.35 2.61 -9.89
N CYS A 185 -4.80 1.60 -9.23
CA CYS A 185 -5.29 1.08 -7.97
C CYS A 185 -4.95 2.05 -6.81
N PRO A 186 -5.81 2.19 -5.78
CA PRO A 186 -5.51 3.03 -4.62
C PRO A 186 -4.23 2.58 -3.89
N GLY A 187 -3.42 3.56 -3.50
CA GLY A 187 -2.11 3.39 -2.88
C GLY A 187 -0.94 3.66 -3.82
N TRP A 188 -1.12 3.59 -5.14
CA TRP A 188 -0.01 3.79 -6.10
C TRP A 188 0.43 5.24 -6.30
N GLU A 189 -0.46 6.22 -6.07
CA GLU A 189 -0.20 7.65 -6.35
C GLU A 189 -0.56 8.55 -5.15
N ARG A 190 -0.13 9.82 -5.19
CA ARG A 190 -0.37 10.84 -4.16
C ARG A 190 -1.86 10.93 -3.76
N GLY A 191 -2.14 11.21 -2.50
CA GLY A 191 -3.52 11.26 -2.00
C GLY A 191 -4.19 9.89 -1.90
N SER A 192 -3.45 8.78 -1.89
CA SER A 192 -4.06 7.46 -1.76
C SER A 192 -3.29 6.46 -0.92
N LEU A 193 -4.04 5.57 -0.27
CA LEU A 193 -3.53 4.38 0.40
C LEU A 193 -4.41 3.18 0.08
N GLY A 194 -3.84 1.97 0.07
CA GLY A 194 -4.57 0.74 -0.21
C GLY A 194 -3.86 -0.53 0.28
N VAL A 195 -4.59 -1.63 0.31
CA VAL A 195 -4.08 -2.99 0.58
C VAL A 195 -4.55 -3.93 -0.53
N PHE A 196 -3.61 -4.69 -1.08
CA PHE A 196 -3.80 -5.51 -2.28
C PHE A 196 -4.16 -6.96 -1.94
N SER A 197 -5.10 -7.55 -2.70
CA SER A 197 -5.60 -8.89 -2.42
C SER A 197 -4.65 -10.00 -2.87
N ASP A 198 -3.92 -9.76 -3.95
CA ASP A 198 -3.08 -10.75 -4.61
C ASP A 198 -1.79 -11.04 -3.85
N ASP A 199 -1.15 -10.06 -3.18
CA ASP A 199 0.07 -10.25 -2.38
C ASP A 199 -0.09 -9.97 -0.87
N GLY A 200 -1.06 -9.14 -0.46
CA GLY A 200 -1.23 -8.68 0.93
C GLY A 200 -0.36 -7.49 1.32
N CYS A 201 0.28 -6.82 0.36
CA CYS A 201 1.05 -5.59 0.57
C CYS A 201 0.13 -4.39 0.79
N ARG A 202 0.65 -3.38 1.50
CA ARG A 202 0.05 -2.04 1.64
C ARG A 202 0.87 -1.04 0.82
N PHE A 203 0.18 -0.04 0.28
CA PHE A 203 0.74 1.00 -0.59
C PHE A 203 0.26 2.36 -0.10
N VAL A 204 1.15 3.36 -0.05
CA VAL A 204 0.86 4.74 0.39
C VAL A 204 1.70 5.70 -0.47
N ASN A 205 1.12 6.21 -1.56
CA ASN A 205 1.85 6.86 -2.66
C ASN A 205 3.12 6.09 -3.08
N ASP A 206 2.96 4.79 -3.35
CA ASP A 206 4.04 3.87 -3.70
C ASP A 206 3.72 3.20 -5.02
N SER A 207 4.39 3.62 -6.09
CA SER A 207 4.23 3.07 -7.45
C SER A 207 5.09 1.84 -7.74
N TRP A 208 5.82 1.34 -6.75
CA TRP A 208 6.65 0.14 -6.84
C TRP A 208 5.87 -1.09 -6.34
N GLY A 209 6.46 -1.90 -5.47
CA GLY A 209 5.89 -3.14 -4.96
C GLY A 209 5.22 -3.06 -3.60
N GLY A 210 5.10 -1.88 -2.99
CA GLY A 210 4.45 -1.74 -1.69
C GLY A 210 5.30 -2.27 -0.54
N LYS A 211 4.69 -2.30 0.65
CA LYS A 211 5.29 -2.81 1.88
C LYS A 211 4.49 -4.02 2.37
N GLY A 212 5.20 -5.11 2.70
CA GLY A 212 4.57 -6.31 3.25
C GLY A 212 3.77 -6.01 4.52
N PHE A 213 2.53 -6.50 4.62
CA PHE A 213 1.61 -6.06 5.67
C PHE A 213 0.66 -7.16 6.18
N THR A 214 -0.02 -7.88 5.30
CA THR A 214 -0.92 -8.99 5.65
C THR A 214 -0.69 -10.18 4.71
N SER A 215 -1.44 -11.26 4.87
CA SER A 215 -1.40 -12.37 3.90
C SER A 215 -2.13 -11.99 2.61
N LYS A 216 -1.84 -12.73 1.52
CA LYS A 216 -2.76 -12.84 0.37
C LYS A 216 -4.19 -13.09 0.86
N PHE A 217 -5.17 -12.57 0.14
CA PHE A 217 -6.59 -12.69 0.49
C PHE A 217 -7.13 -14.08 0.08
N LYS A 218 -8.40 -14.35 0.39
CA LYS A 218 -9.08 -15.61 0.09
C LYS A 218 -10.52 -15.37 -0.38
N VAL A 219 -10.91 -16.07 -1.44
CA VAL A 219 -12.30 -16.19 -1.91
C VAL A 219 -13.22 -16.57 -0.75
N GLY A 220 -14.22 -15.72 -0.49
CA GLY A 220 -15.23 -15.92 0.55
C GLY A 220 -14.88 -15.37 1.93
N GLU A 221 -13.70 -14.77 2.14
CA GLU A 221 -13.37 -14.08 3.40
C GLU A 221 -13.88 -12.63 3.41
N THR A 222 -14.03 -12.06 4.60
CA THR A 222 -14.47 -10.67 4.79
C THR A 222 -13.35 -9.79 5.33
N VAL A 223 -12.54 -9.18 4.44
CA VAL A 223 -11.48 -8.24 4.84
C VAL A 223 -11.97 -6.80 4.81
N GLY A 224 -11.39 -5.93 5.64
CA GLY A 224 -11.75 -4.52 5.66
C GLY A 224 -10.58 -3.58 5.95
N LEU A 225 -10.71 -2.34 5.51
CA LEU A 225 -9.73 -1.27 5.71
C LEU A 225 -10.44 -0.02 6.21
N GLY A 226 -9.76 0.77 7.05
CA GLY A 226 -10.23 2.09 7.42
C GLY A 226 -9.17 2.95 8.08
N ILE A 227 -9.45 4.24 8.14
CA ILE A 227 -8.58 5.26 8.72
C ILE A 227 -9.18 5.76 10.03
N THR A 228 -8.34 6.02 11.02
CA THR A 228 -8.71 6.63 12.30
C THR A 228 -8.00 7.96 12.41
N PHE A 229 -8.77 9.06 12.48
CA PHE A 229 -8.22 10.38 12.66
C PHE A 229 -8.27 10.72 14.16
N HIS A 230 -7.10 10.86 14.78
CA HIS A 230 -6.93 11.11 16.21
C HIS A 230 -6.58 12.58 16.47
N PHE A 231 -7.25 13.17 17.47
CA PHE A 231 -6.99 14.54 17.90
C PHE A 231 -5.52 14.71 18.36
N PRO A 232 -4.82 15.81 17.99
CA PRO A 232 -3.45 16.07 18.41
C PRO A 232 -3.34 16.27 19.93
N THR A 233 -2.89 15.24 20.63
CA THR A 233 -2.65 15.30 22.08
C THR A 233 -1.53 16.29 22.41
N MET A 234 -1.72 17.13 23.43
CA MET A 234 -0.76 18.21 23.80
C MET A 234 0.71 17.75 24.01
N ALA A 235 0.93 16.46 24.30
CA ALA A 235 2.27 15.90 24.44
C ALA A 235 3.08 15.84 23.12
N THR A 236 2.42 15.61 21.97
CA THR A 236 3.11 15.52 20.67
C THR A 236 3.29 16.87 19.99
N SER A 237 2.40 17.85 20.22
CA SER A 237 2.53 19.19 19.64
C SER A 237 3.64 20.03 20.31
N VAL A 238 3.76 19.97 21.64
CA VAL A 238 4.77 20.76 22.39
C VAL A 238 6.20 20.24 22.19
N SER A 239 6.37 18.96 21.87
CA SER A 239 7.70 18.32 21.73
C SER A 239 8.34 18.51 20.35
N ALA A 240 7.56 18.80 19.30
CA ALA A 240 8.07 18.91 17.93
C ALA A 240 8.25 20.35 17.42
N GLY A 241 7.48 21.32 17.94
CA GLY A 241 7.47 22.69 17.39
C GLY A 241 6.86 22.80 15.98
N ILE A 242 6.14 21.76 15.54
CA ILE A 242 5.40 21.67 14.28
C ILE A 242 3.94 22.04 14.54
N ASP A 243 3.24 22.59 13.53
CA ASP A 243 1.78 22.78 13.57
C ASP A 243 1.05 21.49 14.01
N PRO A 244 -0.09 21.59 14.72
CA PRO A 244 -0.77 20.44 15.32
C PRO A 244 -1.42 19.53 14.27
N LYS A 245 -0.63 18.64 13.67
CA LYS A 245 -1.08 17.61 12.75
C LYS A 245 -1.96 16.59 13.46
N VAL A 246 -3.11 16.28 12.84
CA VAL A 246 -3.97 15.15 13.20
C VAL A 246 -3.12 13.87 13.12
N ASN A 247 -3.14 13.04 14.16
CA ASN A 247 -2.49 11.74 14.12
C ASN A 247 -3.39 10.76 13.36
N VAL A 248 -2.85 9.94 12.45
CA VAL A 248 -3.66 9.13 11.52
C VAL A 248 -3.24 7.68 11.59
N ASP A 249 -4.12 6.82 12.13
CA ASP A 249 -3.87 5.39 12.30
C ASP A 249 -4.80 4.56 11.42
N ILE A 250 -4.20 3.92 10.41
CA ILE A 250 -4.88 3.00 9.50
C ILE A 250 -4.96 1.63 10.17
N PHE A 251 -6.07 0.91 9.99
CA PHE A 251 -6.09 -0.50 10.36
C PHE A 251 -6.86 -1.37 9.38
N PHE A 252 -6.55 -2.67 9.45
CA PHE A 252 -7.06 -3.71 8.60
C PHE A 252 -7.69 -4.84 9.41
N THR A 253 -8.82 -5.37 8.93
CA THR A 253 -9.61 -6.42 9.55
C THR A 253 -9.74 -7.65 8.64
N ARG A 254 -9.94 -8.82 9.23
CA ARG A 254 -10.38 -10.06 8.57
C ARG A 254 -11.46 -10.72 9.40
N ASP A 255 -12.55 -11.14 8.77
CA ASP A 255 -13.70 -11.85 9.35
C ASP A 255 -14.18 -11.25 10.68
N GLY A 256 -14.30 -9.92 10.71
CA GLY A 256 -14.75 -9.15 11.87
C GLY A 256 -13.70 -8.83 12.95
N GLN A 257 -12.42 -9.18 12.75
CA GLN A 257 -11.35 -8.98 13.72
C GLN A 257 -10.25 -8.06 13.17
N LYS A 258 -9.73 -7.11 13.97
CA LYS A 258 -8.55 -6.30 13.60
C LYS A 258 -7.30 -7.18 13.67
N VAL A 259 -6.62 -7.35 12.54
CA VAL A 259 -5.43 -8.22 12.41
C VAL A 259 -4.14 -7.43 12.15
N GLY A 260 -4.23 -6.15 11.81
CA GLY A 260 -3.07 -5.30 11.57
C GLY A 260 -3.45 -3.82 11.49
N GLY A 261 -2.44 -2.96 11.38
CA GLY A 261 -2.58 -1.52 11.18
C GLY A 261 -1.23 -0.83 11.18
N TRP A 262 -1.22 0.45 10.82
CA TRP A 262 -0.01 1.26 10.71
C TRP A 262 -0.33 2.74 10.93
N ASN A 263 0.68 3.53 11.31
CA ASN A 263 0.54 4.97 11.42
C ASN A 263 0.88 5.61 10.08
N LEU A 264 0.14 6.63 9.64
CA LEU A 264 0.42 7.33 8.38
C LEU A 264 1.82 7.98 8.38
N TYR A 265 2.31 8.42 9.53
CA TYR A 265 3.58 9.12 9.69
C TYR A 265 4.66 8.25 10.35
N GLU A 266 4.59 6.92 10.20
CA GLU A 266 5.74 6.05 10.48
C GLU A 266 6.93 6.39 9.57
N GLU A 267 8.16 6.00 9.96
CA GLU A 267 9.33 6.30 9.16
C GLU A 267 9.28 5.59 7.80
N LEU A 268 9.28 6.40 6.74
CA LEU A 268 9.32 5.96 5.35
C LEU A 268 10.77 5.95 4.83
N ASP A 269 11.01 5.13 3.83
CA ASP A 269 12.22 5.14 3.00
C ASP A 269 12.22 6.39 2.08
N GLU A 270 13.40 6.86 1.69
CA GLU A 270 13.57 8.08 0.88
C GLU A 270 12.86 8.01 -0.50
N ASP A 271 12.57 6.79 -0.99
CA ASP A 271 11.86 6.52 -2.24
C ASP A 271 10.31 6.53 -2.12
N SER A 272 9.74 6.64 -0.91
CA SER A 272 8.29 6.74 -0.70
C SER A 272 7.76 8.11 -1.12
N GLY A 273 6.68 8.16 -1.92
CA GLY A 273 6.10 9.41 -2.45
C GLY A 273 5.44 10.35 -1.41
N GLY A 274 5.44 10.01 -0.12
CA GLY A 274 4.87 10.83 0.94
C GLY A 274 3.34 10.81 1.03
N VAL A 275 2.81 11.56 2.01
CA VAL A 275 1.45 11.35 2.56
C VAL A 275 0.47 12.51 2.35
N GLU A 276 0.72 13.35 1.33
CA GLU A 276 -0.21 14.42 0.91
C GLU A 276 -1.61 13.83 0.65
N GLY A 277 -2.66 14.54 1.07
CA GLY A 277 -4.05 14.13 0.84
C GLY A 277 -4.62 13.14 1.86
N LEU A 278 -3.79 12.58 2.75
CA LEU A 278 -4.18 11.51 3.68
C LEU A 278 -4.22 11.96 5.15
N GLY A 279 -3.77 13.18 5.46
CA GLY A 279 -3.63 13.70 6.82
C GLY A 279 -4.94 14.11 7.51
N GLY A 280 -6.10 13.81 6.90
CA GLY A 280 -7.41 14.31 7.30
C GLY A 280 -7.69 15.74 6.81
N ASP A 281 -6.81 16.29 6.00
CA ASP A 281 -6.85 17.60 5.36
C ASP A 281 -7.68 17.62 4.06
N PHE A 282 -7.82 16.48 3.37
CA PHE A 282 -8.60 16.31 2.14
C PHE A 282 -9.81 15.39 2.29
N ASP A 283 -10.78 15.54 1.38
CA ASP A 283 -11.94 14.65 1.27
C ASP A 283 -11.51 13.27 0.70
N LEU A 284 -11.84 12.20 1.41
CA LEU A 284 -11.46 10.83 1.05
C LEU A 284 -12.66 10.00 0.59
N TYR A 285 -12.49 9.35 -0.56
CA TYR A 285 -13.46 8.48 -1.20
C TYR A 285 -13.09 7.02 -0.96
N GLY A 286 -14.07 6.16 -0.72
CA GLY A 286 -13.86 4.72 -0.65
C GLY A 286 -13.51 4.20 -2.05
N ALA A 287 -12.41 3.45 -2.17
CA ALA A 287 -11.83 3.07 -3.44
C ALA A 287 -11.63 1.55 -3.55
N LEU A 288 -11.94 1.02 -4.74
CA LEU A 288 -11.76 -0.38 -5.11
C LEU A 288 -11.09 -0.42 -6.50
N GLY A 289 -9.79 -0.73 -6.54
CA GLY A 289 -9.03 -0.85 -7.79
C GLY A 289 -9.04 -2.30 -8.28
N LEU A 290 -9.67 -2.57 -9.43
CA LEU A 290 -9.92 -3.92 -9.95
C LEU A 290 -8.94 -4.30 -11.07
N PHE A 291 -8.36 -5.49 -11.01
CA PHE A 291 -7.47 -6.04 -12.05
C PHE A 291 -7.71 -7.54 -12.29
N GLY A 292 -7.99 -7.93 -13.54
CA GLY A 292 -8.52 -9.26 -13.87
C GLY A 292 -10.00 -9.45 -13.52
N GLY A 293 -10.46 -10.71 -13.50
CA GLY A 293 -11.86 -11.09 -13.27
C GLY A 293 -12.17 -11.49 -11.83
N VAL A 294 -12.87 -10.62 -11.09
CA VAL A 294 -13.39 -10.88 -9.73
C VAL A 294 -14.91 -10.99 -9.71
N ASP A 295 -15.46 -11.66 -8.70
CA ASP A 295 -16.81 -11.40 -8.17
C ASP A 295 -16.65 -10.76 -6.78
N PHE A 296 -17.31 -9.64 -6.49
CA PHE A 296 -17.13 -8.91 -5.23
C PHE A 296 -18.45 -8.33 -4.66
N GLU A 297 -18.48 -8.15 -3.34
CA GLU A 297 -19.52 -7.41 -2.62
C GLU A 297 -18.88 -6.36 -1.70
N VAL A 298 -19.39 -5.12 -1.74
CA VAL A 298 -18.88 -3.99 -0.96
C VAL A 298 -19.92 -3.50 0.03
N PHE A 299 -19.53 -3.34 1.29
CA PHE A 299 -20.39 -2.95 2.40
C PHE A 299 -19.87 -1.67 3.08
N PHE A 300 -20.47 -0.53 2.78
CA PHE A 300 -20.12 0.78 3.38
C PHE A 300 -20.89 1.07 4.67
N LYS A 301 -22.04 0.42 4.87
CA LYS A 301 -22.96 0.71 5.97
C LYS A 301 -22.58 -0.06 7.25
N PRO A 302 -22.38 0.59 8.41
CA PRO A 302 -21.90 -0.04 9.65
C PRO A 302 -22.74 -1.21 10.18
N ALA A 303 -24.04 -1.22 9.89
CA ALA A 303 -24.94 -2.29 10.29
C ALA A 303 -24.68 -3.63 9.57
N ASP A 304 -23.93 -3.60 8.47
CA ASP A 304 -23.64 -4.74 7.60
C ASP A 304 -22.15 -5.16 7.66
N TRP A 305 -21.35 -4.56 8.55
CA TRP A 305 -19.95 -4.96 8.79
C TRP A 305 -19.85 -6.13 9.78
N LEU A 306 -18.86 -7.00 9.59
CA LEU A 306 -18.52 -8.03 10.59
C LEU A 306 -17.69 -7.47 11.76
N TRP A 307 -16.95 -6.37 11.53
CA TRP A 307 -16.18 -5.69 12.57
C TRP A 307 -16.97 -4.49 13.09
N THR A 308 -17.20 -4.44 14.40
CA THR A 308 -17.79 -3.28 15.08
C THR A 308 -16.71 -2.50 15.84
N PRO A 309 -16.68 -1.16 15.74
CA PRO A 309 -15.92 -0.35 16.69
C PRO A 309 -16.33 -0.67 18.13
N ARG A 310 -15.36 -0.73 19.05
CA ARG A 310 -15.66 -0.54 20.46
C ARG A 310 -15.76 0.96 20.70
N GLU A 311 -16.79 1.38 21.43
CA GLU A 311 -16.81 2.72 22.01
C GLU A 311 -15.85 2.71 23.22
N ASP A 312 -14.66 3.29 23.04
CA ASP A 312 -13.78 3.58 24.16
C ASP A 312 -14.50 4.58 25.08
N SER A 313 -14.63 4.21 26.36
CA SER A 313 -15.54 4.82 27.35
C SER A 313 -14.82 5.72 28.37
#